data_AF-A0A958SVX5-F1
#
_entry.id   AF-A0A958SVX5-F1
#
_cell.length_a   1.000
_cell.length_b   1.000
_cell.length_c   1.000
_cell.angle_alpha   90.00
_cell.angle_beta   90.00
_cell.angle_gamma   90.00
#
_symmetry.space_group_name_H-M   'P 1'
#
loop_
_entity.id
_entity.type
_entity.pdbx_description
1 polymer ?
#
loop_
_entity_poly.entity_id
_entity_poly.type
_entity_poly.pdbx_seq_one_letter_code
_entity_poly.pdbx_strand_id
1 'polypeptide(L)' 'LESDELGVKFMIDAGYNPEEMIGVMEILKAAAGPNRVPEFQSTHPDPDNRIEKIKDAIAKYRNP' A
#
# COMPACT_ATOMS: atom_id res chain seq x y z
N LEU A 1 2.01 -0.80 8.03
CA LEU A 1 2.11 -2.10 7.33
C LEU A 1 0.94 -3.00 7.68
N GLU A 2 0.60 -3.21 8.95
CA GLU A 2 -0.64 -3.93 9.32
C GLU A 2 -1.90 -3.31 8.68
N SER A 3 -1.98 -1.97 8.63
CA SER A 3 -3.07 -1.28 7.93
C SER A 3 -3.15 -1.60 6.43
N ASP A 4 -2.03 -1.90 5.78
CA ASP A 4 -2.02 -2.24 4.36
C ASP A 4 -2.59 -3.63 4.13
N GLU A 5 -2.19 -4.58 4.96
CA GLU A 5 -2.70 -5.96 4.94
C GLU A 5 -4.21 -6.02 5.22
N LEU A 6 -4.66 -5.35 6.29
CA LEU A 6 -6.09 -5.28 6.61
C LEU A 6 -6.88 -4.51 5.56
N GLY A 7 -6.30 -3.44 5.00
CA GLY A 7 -6.89 -2.68 3.90
C GLY A 7 -7.18 -3.56 2.68
N VAL A 8 -6.19 -4.36 2.25
CA VAL A 8 -6.38 -5.34 1.17
C VAL A 8 -7.48 -6.34 1.50
N LYS A 9 -7.45 -6.92 2.71
CA LYS A 9 -8.49 -7.86 3.15
C LYS A 9 -9.89 -7.25 3.04
N PHE A 10 -10.08 -6.03 3.56
CA PHE A 10 -11.38 -5.37 3.53
C PHE A 10 -11.82 -4.98 2.12
N MET A 11 -10.90 -4.59 1.24
CA MET A 11 -11.23 -4.34 -0.17
C MET A 11 -11.75 -5.60 -0.86
N ILE A 12 -11.08 -6.73 -0.65
CA ILE A 12 -11.52 -8.03 -1.20
C ILE A 12 -12.88 -8.43 -0.61
N ASP A 13 -13.04 -8.38 0.71
CA ASP A 13 -14.29 -8.72 1.41
C ASP A 13 -15.48 -7.86 0.92
N ALA A 14 -15.21 -6.60 0.55
CA ALA A 14 -16.21 -5.67 0.02
C ALA A 14 -16.40 -5.74 -1.50
N GLY A 15 -15.68 -6.62 -2.21
CA GLY A 15 -15.79 -6.81 -3.67
C GLY A 15 -15.07 -5.74 -4.52
N TYR A 16 -14.19 -4.95 -3.92
CA TYR A 16 -13.33 -4.00 -4.63
C TYR A 16 -12.08 -4.68 -5.20
N ASN A 17 -11.49 -4.07 -6.24
CA ASN A 17 -10.21 -4.47 -6.81
C ASN A 17 -9.05 -4.01 -5.88
N PRO A 18 -8.36 -4.91 -5.15
CA PRO A 18 -7.33 -4.49 -4.18
C PRO A 18 -6.06 -3.93 -4.85
N GLU A 19 -5.84 -4.19 -6.15
CA GLU A 19 -4.73 -3.61 -6.91
C GLU A 19 -4.81 -2.08 -7.01
N GLU A 20 -6.00 -1.49 -6.90
CA GLU A 20 -6.15 -0.03 -6.92
C GLU A 20 -5.40 0.64 -5.75
N MET A 21 -5.15 -0.10 -4.67
CA MET A 21 -4.35 0.38 -3.54
C MET A 21 -2.87 0.61 -3.91
N ILE A 22 -2.35 -0.10 -4.92
CA ILE A 22 -1.01 0.15 -5.50
C ILE A 22 -1.02 1.51 -6.21
N GLY A 23 -2.06 1.79 -6.99
CA GLY A 23 -2.21 3.08 -7.68
C GLY A 23 -2.25 4.26 -6.71
N VAL A 24 -2.90 4.10 -5.55
CA VAL A 24 -2.86 5.11 -4.48
C VAL A 24 -1.42 5.37 -4.00
N MET A 25 -0.61 4.33 -3.82
CA MET A 25 0.80 4.51 -3.43
C MET A 25 1.63 5.21 -4.50
N GLU A 26 1.39 4.93 -5.78
CA GLU A 26 2.03 5.62 -6.89
C GLU A 26 1.67 7.12 -6.92
N ILE A 27 0.40 7.46 -6.68
CA ILE A 27 -0.06 8.85 -6.56
C ILE A 27 0.62 9.55 -5.38
N LEU A 28 0.68 8.90 -4.21
CA LEU A 28 1.36 9.46 -3.03
C LEU A 28 2.86 9.65 -3.26
N LYS A 29 3.50 8.72 -3.98
CA LYS A 29 4.90 8.84 -4.38
C LYS A 29 5.12 10.03 -5.30
N ALA A 30 4.28 10.20 -6.33
CA ALA A 30 4.36 11.34 -7.23
C ALA A 30 4.12 12.68 -6.51
N ALA A 31 3.15 12.73 -5.61
CA ALA A 31 2.79 13.92 -4.85
C ALA A 31 3.88 14.36 -3.84
N ALA A 32 4.69 13.44 -3.33
CA ALA A 32 5.76 13.76 -2.38
C ALA A 32 6.88 14.62 -3.00
N GLY A 33 7.00 14.66 -4.33
CA GLY A 33 8.00 15.47 -5.04
C GLY A 33 9.46 15.07 -4.75
N PRO A 34 10.45 15.87 -5.18
CA PRO A 34 11.87 15.53 -5.05
C PRO A 34 12.41 15.64 -3.62
N ASN A 35 11.69 16.33 -2.72
CA ASN A 35 12.12 16.58 -1.34
C ASN A 35 11.48 15.58 -0.35
N ARG A 36 11.50 14.29 -0.68
CA ARG A 36 10.98 13.26 0.23
C ARG A 36 11.79 13.27 1.53
N VAL A 37 11.07 13.45 2.63
CA VAL A 37 11.62 13.29 3.98
C VAL A 37 12.09 11.84 4.15
N PRO A 38 13.34 11.59 4.60
CA PRO A 38 13.81 10.24 4.87
C PRO A 38 12.82 9.45 5.74
N GLU A 39 12.65 8.16 5.48
CA GLU A 39 11.63 7.33 6.15
C GLU A 39 11.72 7.38 7.69
N PHE A 40 12.93 7.46 8.25
CA PHE A 40 13.14 7.56 9.70
C PHE A 40 12.60 8.85 10.34
N GLN A 41 12.29 9.87 9.54
CA GLN A 41 11.68 11.14 9.97
C GLN A 41 10.20 11.24 9.58
N SER A 42 9.66 10.25 8.86
CA SER A 42 8.27 10.20 8.43
C SER A 42 7.43 9.35 9.38
N THR A 43 6.19 9.76 9.65
CA THR A 43 5.22 8.93 10.39
C THR A 43 4.60 7.84 9.51
N HIS A 44 4.82 7.91 8.19
CA HIS A 44 4.34 6.94 7.23
C HIS A 44 5.52 6.25 6.51
N PRO A 45 5.50 4.92 6.39
CA PRO A 45 6.52 4.18 5.65
C PRO A 45 6.60 4.60 4.18
N ASP A 46 7.74 4.33 3.57
CA ASP A 46 7.96 4.63 2.16
C ASP A 46 6.90 3.92 1.28
N PRO A 47 6.24 4.64 0.34
CA PRO A 47 5.33 4.06 -0.63
C PRO A 47 5.87 2.82 -1.36
N ASP A 48 7.16 2.75 -1.70
CA ASP A 48 7.73 1.57 -2.37
C ASP A 48 7.69 0.33 -1.44
N ASN A 49 8.09 0.50 -0.17
CA ASN A 49 7.98 -0.55 0.84
C ASN A 49 6.53 -0.99 1.05
N ARG A 50 5.59 -0.05 1.00
CA ARG A 50 4.15 -0.35 1.13
C ARG A 50 3.60 -1.11 -0.07
N ILE A 51 4.02 -0.78 -1.30
CA ILE A 51 3.60 -1.47 -2.52
C ILE A 51 3.96 -2.96 -2.46
N GLU A 52 5.16 -3.29 -2.00
CA GLU A 52 5.57 -4.69 -1.82
C GLU A 52 4.65 -5.42 -0.83
N LYS A 53 4.33 -4.80 0.31
CA LYS A 53 3.42 -5.37 1.30
C LYS A 53 1.98 -5.52 0.81
N ILE A 54 1.51 -4.58 0.01
CA ILE A 54 0.19 -4.67 -0.64
C ILE A 54 0.16 -5.88 -1.59
N LYS A 55 1.20 -6.07 -2.41
CA LYS A 55 1.32 -7.24 -3.31
C LYS A 55 1.32 -8.55 -2.53
N ASP A 56 2.09 -8.63 -1.45
CA ASP A 56 2.13 -9.81 -0.56
C ASP A 56 0.74 -10.11 0.02
N ALA A 57 0.04 -9.09 0.51
CA ALA A 57 -1.30 -9.23 1.08
C ALA A 57 -2.34 -9.66 0.03
N ILE A 58 -2.28 -9.10 -1.19
CA ILE A 58 -3.16 -9.49 -2.30
C ILE A 58 -2.98 -10.98 -2.61
N ALA A 59 -1.73 -11.43 -2.73
CA ALA A 59 -1.43 -12.85 -2.97
C ALA A 59 -1.95 -13.74 -1.85
N LYS A 60 -1.76 -13.33 -0.59
CA LYS A 60 -2.23 -14.05 0.61
C LYS A 60 -3.75 -14.22 0.65
N TYR A 61 -4.52 -13.18 0.34
CA TYR A 61 -5.98 -13.20 0.51
C TYR A 61 -6.76 -13.64 -0.73
N ARG A 62 -6.15 -13.67 -1.92
CA ARG A 62 -6.79 -14.18 -3.14
C ARG A 62 -6.77 -15.70 -3.27
N ASN A 63 -5.79 -16.38 -2.67
CA ASN A 63 -5.70 -17.83 -2.61
C ASN A 63 -5.76 -18.29 -1.14
N PRO A 64 -6.96 -18.32 -0.53
CA PRO A 64 -7.14 -18.71 0.86
C PRO A 64 -6.82 -20.19 1.13
#